data_AF-F9P082-F1
#
_entry.id   AF-F9P082-F1
#
_cell.length_a   1.000
_cell.length_b   1.000
_cell.length_c   1.000
_cell.angle_alpha   90.00
_cell.angle_beta   90.00
_cell.angle_gamma   90.00
#
_symmetry.space_group_name_H-M   'P 1'
#
loop_
_entity.id
_entity.type
_entity.pdbx_description
1 polymer ?
#
loop_
_entity_poly.entity_id
_entity_poly.type
_entity_poly.pdbx_seq_one_letter_code
_entity_poly.pdbx_strand_id
1 'polypeptide(L)'
;MSKESPLSHHEQLRYDYLFKNIHYLNDREKREFDYLKRKMDGGFPSNEVEREKNLGKDIGIPQYSNQSRSNRHQKFSSLPKVKKKKPRRFFKRVLIWLLLLVTCMAAGMIIMFLRGFQSATTSNKPADAKAAQVQVFNGQDTKDGVNILIMGTDGRIGQNSAETRTDTIMVLNVSGSDKKIKLVSFMRDNLVYIDGYSQIVNGKKQTDNKLNVAYELGEQEGQKGAEMVRKVLKDNFDLDIKYYALVDFQAFATAIDTLFPDGVTIDAKFSTLNGQPLTEATVGDDLHATETESPTQTIKVGKQQMNGSTLLNYARFRDDDEGDYGRTKRQQQVMSAVLEQIKDPTKLFTGSEALGKVFGMTSTNLPYTFLLTNGLSVIEGAQNGIERLTVPELGDWVDAYDVYGGQGLLVDQNKYRTKLAQMGMR
;
A
#
# COMPACT_ATOMS: atom_id res chain seq x y z
N MET A 1 22.11 -6.34 60.48
CA MET A 1 23.54 -6.65 60.19
C MET A 1 23.60 -7.37 58.85
N SER A 2 23.79 -6.63 57.75
CA SER A 2 23.93 -7.21 56.41
C SER A 2 25.34 -7.78 56.28
N LYS A 3 25.47 -9.11 56.17
CA LYS A 3 26.75 -9.77 55.87
C LYS A 3 27.20 -9.30 54.49
N GLU A 4 28.33 -8.61 54.43
CA GLU A 4 29.00 -8.31 53.16
C GLU A 4 29.35 -9.63 52.47
N SER A 5 29.02 -9.74 51.18
CA SER A 5 29.33 -10.92 50.37
C SER A 5 30.85 -11.14 50.36
N PRO A 6 31.34 -12.40 50.52
CA PRO A 6 32.78 -12.71 50.41
C PRO A 6 33.30 -12.61 48.96
N LEU A 7 32.40 -12.33 48.00
CA LEU A 7 32.74 -12.07 46.61
C LEU A 7 33.04 -10.59 46.38
N SER A 8 34.06 -10.29 45.58
CA SER A 8 34.25 -8.96 45.01
C SER A 8 33.02 -8.55 44.17
N HIS A 9 32.78 -7.24 44.01
CA HIS A 9 31.66 -6.73 43.21
C HIS A 9 31.60 -7.35 41.79
N HIS A 10 32.74 -7.54 41.14
CA HIS A 10 32.81 -8.17 39.82
C HIS A 10 32.52 -9.68 39.87
N GLU A 11 32.94 -10.37 40.93
CA GLU A 11 32.66 -11.79 41.13
C GLU A 11 31.18 -12.03 41.42
N GLN A 12 30.53 -11.10 42.12
CA GLN A 12 29.09 -11.16 42.38
C GLN A 12 28.28 -10.98 41.09
N LEU A 13 28.62 -9.98 40.26
CA LEU A 13 28.00 -9.82 38.94
C LEU A 13 28.22 -11.04 38.03
N ARG A 14 29.41 -11.64 38.10
CA ARG A 14 29.74 -12.84 37.33
C ARG A 14 28.97 -14.06 37.84
N TYR A 15 28.87 -14.23 39.15
CA TYR A 15 28.06 -15.28 39.77
C TYR A 15 26.59 -15.15 39.37
N ASP A 16 26.01 -13.96 39.45
CA ASP A 16 24.61 -13.71 39.07
C ASP A 16 24.34 -14.00 37.60
N TYR A 17 25.27 -13.63 36.71
CA TYR A 17 25.20 -13.96 35.29
C TYR A 17 25.23 -15.47 35.05
N LEU A 18 26.16 -16.18 35.70
CA LEU A 18 26.31 -17.63 35.55
C LEU A 18 25.10 -18.38 36.14
N PHE A 19 24.59 -17.92 37.28
CA PHE A 19 23.40 -18.47 37.93
C PHE A 19 22.16 -18.35 37.04
N LYS A 20 21.93 -17.18 36.42
CA LYS A 20 20.81 -16.98 35.49
C LYS A 20 20.89 -17.84 34.22
N ASN A 21 22.09 -18.24 33.81
CA ASN A 21 22.33 -18.99 32.58
C ASN A 21 22.77 -20.44 32.84
N ILE A 22 22.49 -21.01 34.02
CA ILE A 22 23.04 -22.30 34.47
C ILE A 22 22.82 -23.46 33.49
N HIS A 23 21.71 -23.42 32.73
CA HIS A 23 21.36 -24.43 31.72
C HIS A 23 22.18 -24.35 30.42
N TYR A 24 22.84 -23.22 30.15
CA TYR A 24 23.57 -22.95 28.91
C TYR A 24 25.09 -22.82 29.10
N LEU A 25 25.60 -23.10 30.30
CA LEU A 25 27.02 -22.97 30.61
C LEU A 25 27.85 -24.05 29.92
N ASN A 26 28.98 -23.65 29.34
CA ASN A 26 30.00 -24.60 28.90
C ASN A 26 30.80 -25.17 30.10
N ASP A 27 31.62 -26.21 29.89
CA ASP A 27 32.35 -26.89 30.97
C ASP A 27 33.30 -25.97 31.75
N ARG A 28 33.81 -24.91 31.12
CA ARG A 28 34.65 -23.92 31.78
C ARG A 28 33.83 -23.03 32.70
N GLU A 29 32.67 -22.58 32.24
CA GLU A 29 31.76 -21.72 33.00
C GLU A 29 31.08 -22.46 34.16
N LYS A 30 30.80 -23.77 34.01
CA LYS A 30 30.33 -24.61 35.13
C LYS A 30 31.35 -24.67 36.26
N ARG A 31 32.63 -24.89 35.94
CA ARG A 31 33.72 -24.88 36.94
C ARG A 31 33.91 -23.51 37.60
N GLU A 32 33.75 -22.44 36.83
CA GLU A 32 33.80 -21.06 37.34
C GLU A 32 32.64 -20.79 38.31
N PHE A 33 31.43 -21.22 37.95
CA PHE A 33 30.25 -21.13 38.81
C PHE A 33 30.43 -21.93 40.11
N ASP A 34 30.93 -23.16 40.05
CA ASP A 34 31.19 -24.00 41.23
C ASP A 34 32.29 -23.43 42.14
N TYR A 35 33.27 -22.73 41.56
CA TYR A 35 34.30 -22.03 42.32
C TYR A 35 33.71 -20.83 43.07
N LEU A 36 32.95 -19.97 42.37
CA LEU A 36 32.31 -18.79 42.97
C LEU A 36 31.28 -19.18 44.03
N LYS A 37 30.54 -20.27 43.81
CA LYS A 37 29.61 -20.84 44.79
C LYS A 37 30.34 -21.31 46.06
N ARG A 38 31.43 -22.06 45.93
CA ARG A 38 32.25 -22.49 47.07
C ARG A 38 32.87 -21.32 47.85
N LYS A 39 33.28 -20.27 47.13
CA LYS A 39 33.80 -19.04 47.74
C LYS A 39 32.70 -18.28 48.50
N MET A 40 31.47 -18.30 48.01
CA MET A 40 30.29 -17.75 48.69
C MET A 40 29.93 -18.54 49.95
N ASP A 41 30.05 -19.87 49.90
CA ASP A 41 29.74 -20.78 51.01
C ASP A 41 30.86 -20.85 52.08
N GLY A 42 31.93 -20.05 51.93
CA GLY A 42 33.02 -19.95 52.91
C GLY A 42 34.06 -21.08 52.85
N GLY A 43 34.06 -21.90 51.80
CA GLY A 43 35.00 -23.00 51.61
C GLY A 43 36.33 -22.56 51.01
N PHE A 44 37.38 -22.48 51.84
CA PHE A 44 38.77 -22.44 51.35
C PHE A 44 39.27 -23.88 51.11
N PRO A 45 39.97 -24.17 49.99
CA PRO A 45 40.69 -25.43 49.88
C PRO A 45 41.96 -25.38 50.74
N SER A 46 42.05 -26.28 51.71
CA SER A 46 43.30 -26.74 52.29
C SER A 46 44.12 -27.44 51.20
N ASN A 47 45.39 -27.06 51.08
CA ASN A 47 46.37 -27.78 50.27
C ASN A 47 46.63 -29.15 50.92
N GLU A 48 46.05 -30.22 50.40
CA GLU A 48 46.54 -31.57 50.65
C GLU A 48 46.61 -32.36 49.34
N VAL A 49 47.76 -32.99 49.18
CA VAL A 49 48.24 -33.66 47.97
C VAL A 49 47.79 -35.11 48.02
N GLU A 50 47.04 -35.57 47.02
CA GLU A 50 47.01 -36.99 46.68
C GLU A 50 47.23 -37.15 45.18
N ARG A 51 48.37 -37.77 44.85
CA ARG A 51 48.79 -38.14 43.50
C ARG A 51 48.12 -39.45 43.13
N GLU A 52 47.35 -39.46 42.04
CA GLU A 52 47.35 -40.61 41.13
C GLU A 52 47.43 -40.15 39.67
N LYS A 53 48.30 -40.83 38.93
CA LYS A 53 48.79 -40.48 37.59
C LYS A 53 47.72 -40.77 36.52
N ASN A 54 47.53 -39.85 35.57
CA ASN A 54 47.93 -40.08 34.17
C ASN A 54 47.70 -38.87 33.24
N LEU A 55 48.81 -38.49 32.59
CA LEU A 55 48.96 -37.92 31.25
C LEU A 55 48.17 -36.67 30.80
N GLY A 56 48.89 -35.54 30.68
CA GLY A 56 48.71 -34.67 29.50
C GLY A 56 48.70 -33.15 29.72
N LYS A 57 49.89 -32.55 29.53
CA LYS A 57 50.17 -31.19 29.01
C LYS A 57 50.16 -30.00 29.98
N ASP A 58 51.39 -29.50 30.17
CA ASP A 58 51.82 -28.24 30.76
C ASP A 58 50.95 -27.01 30.46
N ILE A 59 50.57 -26.28 31.52
CA ILE A 59 50.56 -24.81 31.51
C ILE A 59 51.03 -24.34 32.90
N GLY A 60 52.26 -23.81 32.96
CA GLY A 60 52.79 -23.10 34.12
C GLY A 60 52.07 -21.78 34.35
N ILE A 61 51.53 -21.59 35.56
CA ILE A 61 50.95 -20.32 36.03
C ILE A 61 52.06 -19.56 36.77
N PRO A 62 52.28 -18.25 36.54
CA PRO A 62 53.33 -17.51 37.20
C PRO A 62 53.03 -17.29 38.69
N GLN A 63 54.04 -17.55 39.50
CA GLN A 63 54.09 -17.32 40.94
C GLN A 63 54.44 -15.85 41.20
N TYR A 64 53.60 -15.11 41.92
CA TYR A 64 53.95 -13.78 42.41
C TYR A 64 54.59 -13.89 43.80
N SER A 65 55.85 -13.49 43.90
CA SER A 65 56.55 -13.31 45.17
C SER A 65 56.05 -12.04 45.87
N ASN A 66 55.72 -12.18 47.15
CA ASN A 66 55.62 -11.05 48.07
C ASN A 66 57.04 -10.56 48.39
N GLN A 67 57.46 -9.45 47.81
CA GLN A 67 58.60 -8.68 48.28
C GLN A 67 58.28 -7.18 48.33
N SER A 68 58.15 -6.71 49.57
CA SER A 68 58.72 -5.49 50.14
C SER A 68 58.60 -4.17 49.37
N ARG A 69 57.83 -3.24 49.97
CA ARG A 69 57.93 -1.79 49.77
C ARG A 69 59.38 -1.33 49.96
N SER A 70 60.01 -0.80 48.91
CA SER A 70 60.92 0.33 49.06
C SER A 70 60.88 1.20 47.80
N ASN A 71 60.74 2.50 48.03
CA ASN A 71 60.65 3.54 47.01
C ASN A 71 61.92 3.61 46.18
N ARG A 72 61.79 3.52 44.85
CA ARG A 72 62.72 4.17 43.92
C ARG A 72 61.98 4.59 42.65
N HIS A 73 61.71 5.89 42.56
CA HIS A 73 61.25 6.53 41.33
C HIS A 73 62.29 6.31 40.23
N GLN A 74 61.99 5.44 39.28
CA GLN A 74 62.60 5.45 37.96
C GLN A 74 61.49 5.69 36.93
N LYS A 75 61.62 6.81 36.20
CA LYS A 75 60.76 7.16 35.06
C LYS A 75 60.89 6.06 34.01
N PHE A 76 59.91 5.15 33.95
CA PHE A 76 59.68 4.34 32.76
C PHE A 76 59.13 5.23 31.66
N SER A 77 59.84 5.26 30.52
CA SER A 77 59.34 5.83 29.28
C SER A 77 58.02 5.15 28.92
N SER A 78 56.96 5.94 28.79
CA SER A 78 55.64 5.43 28.43
C SER A 78 55.73 4.74 27.07
N LEU A 79 55.45 3.43 27.03
CA LEU A 79 55.17 2.72 25.78
C LEU A 79 54.08 3.47 25.01
N PRO A 80 54.21 3.62 23.68
CA PRO A 80 53.24 4.38 22.91
C PRO A 80 51.88 3.69 23.02
N LYS A 81 50.89 4.38 23.60
CA LYS A 81 49.49 3.93 23.58
C LYS A 81 49.09 3.76 22.11
N VAL A 82 49.00 2.51 21.64
CA VAL A 82 48.40 2.19 20.34
C VAL A 82 46.96 2.70 20.38
N LYS A 83 46.72 3.87 19.79
CA LYS A 83 45.38 4.40 19.61
C LYS A 83 44.63 3.40 18.75
N LYS A 84 43.74 2.59 19.35
CA LYS A 84 42.75 1.81 18.61
C LYS A 84 41.96 2.80 17.75
N LYS A 85 42.29 2.88 16.45
CA LYS A 85 41.55 3.72 15.49
C LYS A 85 40.12 3.19 15.47
N LYS A 86 39.19 3.92 16.09
CA LYS A 86 37.76 3.59 16.04
C LYS A 86 37.35 3.39 14.57
N PRO A 87 36.56 2.36 14.20
CA PRO A 87 36.24 1.99 12.82
C PRO A 87 35.31 2.99 12.11
N ARG A 88 35.16 4.21 12.64
CA ARG A 88 34.26 5.26 12.16
C ARG A 88 34.50 5.65 10.69
N ARG A 89 35.71 5.47 10.15
CA ARG A 89 36.02 5.76 8.73
C ARG A 89 35.59 4.63 7.78
N PHE A 90 35.61 3.37 8.22
CA PHE A 90 35.14 2.24 7.42
C PHE A 90 33.60 2.27 7.32
N PHE A 91 32.91 2.43 8.45
CA PHE A 91 31.45 2.58 8.48
C PHE A 91 30.97 3.80 7.66
N LYS A 92 31.68 4.93 7.71
CA LYS A 92 31.37 6.08 6.84
C LYS A 92 31.54 5.78 5.35
N ARG A 93 32.59 5.04 4.96
CA ARG A 93 32.80 4.64 3.56
C ARG A 93 31.72 3.65 3.10
N VAL A 94 31.37 2.67 3.93
CA VAL A 94 30.28 1.73 3.64
C VAL A 94 28.95 2.47 3.51
N LEU A 95 28.65 3.43 4.40
CA LEU A 95 27.44 4.25 4.31
C LEU A 95 27.41 5.12 3.05
N ILE A 96 28.55 5.69 2.65
CA ILE A 96 28.65 6.47 1.39
C ILE A 96 28.41 5.57 0.18
N TRP A 97 29.02 4.38 0.13
CA TRP A 97 28.80 3.43 -0.97
C TRP A 97 27.36 2.91 -1.01
N LEU A 98 26.75 2.66 0.15
CA LEU A 98 25.34 2.28 0.26
C LEU A 98 24.43 3.40 -0.25
N LEU A 99 24.69 4.65 0.18
CA LEU A 99 23.93 5.81 -0.27
C LEU A 99 24.09 6.02 -1.79
N LEU A 100 25.30 5.86 -2.31
CA LEU A 100 25.57 5.95 -3.75
C LEU A 100 24.81 4.86 -4.53
N LEU A 101 24.80 3.63 -4.04
CA LEU A 101 24.03 2.52 -4.62
C LEU A 101 22.52 2.81 -4.62
N VAL A 102 21.98 3.31 -3.50
CA VAL A 102 20.56 3.70 -3.40
C VAL A 102 20.24 4.84 -4.37
N THR A 103 21.11 5.84 -4.50
CA THR A 103 20.91 6.93 -5.46
C THR A 103 20.99 6.46 -6.91
N CYS A 104 21.91 5.56 -7.26
CA CYS A 104 21.99 4.98 -8.59
C CYS A 104 20.74 4.15 -8.92
N MET A 105 20.24 3.37 -7.95
CA MET A 105 19.00 2.60 -8.10
C MET A 105 17.79 3.53 -8.30
N ALA A 106 17.70 4.61 -7.52
CA ALA A 106 16.66 5.62 -7.67
C ALA A 106 16.72 6.32 -9.04
N ALA A 107 17.91 6.68 -9.50
CA ALA A 107 18.11 7.25 -10.83
C ALA A 107 17.70 6.27 -11.94
N GLY A 108 18.07 4.98 -11.83
CA GLY A 108 17.66 3.94 -12.76
C GLY A 108 16.14 3.79 -12.85
N MET A 109 15.44 3.79 -11.70
CA MET A 109 13.98 3.76 -11.66
C MET A 109 13.35 4.98 -12.34
N ILE A 110 13.87 6.18 -12.09
CA ILE A 110 13.35 7.41 -12.71
C ILE A 110 13.54 7.35 -14.23
N ILE A 111 14.68 6.86 -14.71
CA ILE A 111 14.94 6.70 -16.15
C ILE A 111 13.96 5.69 -16.77
N MET A 112 13.76 4.53 -16.14
CA MET A 112 12.79 3.52 -16.59
C MET A 112 11.37 4.07 -16.61
N PHE A 113 10.96 4.79 -15.56
CA PHE A 113 9.67 5.46 -15.49
C PHE A 113 9.47 6.47 -16.62
N LEU A 114 10.44 7.37 -16.83
CA LEU A 114 10.38 8.35 -17.91
C LEU A 114 10.35 7.68 -19.28
N ARG A 115 11.06 6.57 -19.45
CA ARG A 115 11.03 5.77 -20.68
C ARG A 115 9.63 5.20 -20.93
N GLY A 116 9.02 4.58 -19.93
CA GLY A 116 7.66 4.03 -20.04
C GLY A 116 6.61 5.12 -20.31
N PHE A 117 6.73 6.26 -19.62
CA PHE A 117 5.88 7.43 -19.84
C PHE A 117 6.03 7.96 -21.27
N GLN A 118 7.25 8.16 -21.74
CA GLN A 118 7.51 8.58 -23.11
C GLN A 118 7.01 7.58 -24.14
N SER A 119 7.11 6.27 -23.87
CA SER A 119 6.57 5.23 -24.73
C SER A 119 5.04 5.25 -24.81
N ALA A 120 4.35 5.67 -23.74
CA ALA A 120 2.90 5.86 -23.77
C ALA A 120 2.49 7.15 -24.50
N THR A 121 3.29 8.22 -24.42
CA THR A 121 2.95 9.54 -24.99
C THR A 121 3.48 9.77 -26.42
N THR A 122 4.50 9.02 -26.85
CA THR A 122 5.19 9.22 -28.14
C THR A 122 4.74 8.16 -29.15
N SER A 123 4.50 8.58 -30.39
CA SER A 123 3.76 7.94 -31.49
C SER A 123 4.19 6.54 -32.00
N ASN A 124 4.94 5.73 -31.26
CA ASN A 124 5.14 4.30 -31.58
C ASN A 124 3.94 3.47 -31.10
N LYS A 125 2.77 3.81 -31.62
CA LYS A 125 1.49 3.17 -31.31
C LYS A 125 1.29 1.92 -32.18
N PRO A 126 0.72 0.81 -31.68
CA PRO A 126 -0.31 0.12 -32.46
C PRO A 126 -1.47 1.11 -32.64
N ALA A 127 -2.02 1.26 -33.84
CA ALA A 127 -2.76 2.42 -34.39
C ALA A 127 -3.83 3.15 -33.51
N ASP A 128 -4.19 2.63 -32.32
CA ASP A 128 -5.45 2.91 -31.64
C ASP A 128 -5.33 3.60 -30.26
N ALA A 129 -4.14 3.70 -29.64
CA ALA A 129 -4.02 4.29 -28.29
C ALA A 129 -3.78 5.82 -28.34
N LYS A 130 -4.76 6.68 -28.04
CA LYS A 130 -4.55 8.16 -27.94
C LYS A 130 -3.83 8.52 -26.62
N ALA A 131 -2.96 9.53 -26.67
CA ALA A 131 -2.32 10.05 -25.46
C ALA A 131 -3.39 10.69 -24.56
N ALA A 132 -3.33 10.41 -23.26
CA ALA A 132 -4.32 10.90 -22.32
C ALA A 132 -4.21 12.43 -22.17
N GLN A 133 -5.30 13.16 -22.43
CA GLN A 133 -5.34 14.61 -22.25
C GLN A 133 -5.76 14.94 -20.83
N VAL A 134 -4.99 15.80 -20.15
CA VAL A 134 -5.30 16.27 -18.80
C VAL A 134 -6.43 17.29 -18.88
N GLN A 135 -7.49 17.05 -18.12
CA GLN A 135 -8.62 17.96 -17.98
C GLN A 135 -8.33 19.05 -16.96
N VAL A 136 -9.04 20.18 -17.08
CA VAL A 136 -9.04 21.21 -16.03
C VAL A 136 -9.67 20.61 -14.78
N PHE A 137 -8.96 20.68 -13.64
CA PHE A 137 -9.42 20.13 -12.37
C PHE A 137 -8.96 21.02 -11.20
N ASN A 138 -9.91 21.60 -10.48
CA ASN A 138 -9.65 22.54 -9.39
C ASN A 138 -9.58 21.79 -8.06
N GLY A 139 -8.53 20.98 -7.91
CA GLY A 139 -8.31 20.15 -6.74
C GLY A 139 -8.34 20.93 -5.42
N GLN A 140 -8.93 20.34 -4.39
CA GLN A 140 -8.99 20.88 -3.03
C GLN A 140 -8.33 19.93 -2.04
N ASP A 141 -7.59 20.48 -1.09
CA ASP A 141 -6.98 19.72 -0.01
C ASP A 141 -8.02 19.24 1.00
N THR A 142 -7.83 18.02 1.47
CA THR A 142 -8.61 17.42 2.56
C THR A 142 -7.88 17.57 3.88
N LYS A 143 -8.62 17.58 4.99
CA LYS A 143 -8.01 17.72 6.33
C LYS A 143 -7.14 16.53 6.72
N ASP A 144 -7.57 15.31 6.36
CA ASP A 144 -6.85 14.09 6.65
C ASP A 144 -6.62 13.25 5.37
N GLY A 145 -5.35 12.94 5.10
CA GLY A 145 -4.92 12.26 3.90
C GLY A 145 -5.14 13.08 2.61
N VAL A 146 -5.18 12.38 1.48
CA VAL A 146 -5.40 12.94 0.15
C VAL A 146 -6.46 12.13 -0.57
N ASN A 147 -7.56 12.78 -0.94
CA ASN A 147 -8.61 12.20 -1.77
C ASN A 147 -8.27 12.27 -3.27
N ILE A 148 -8.37 11.14 -3.94
CA ILE A 148 -8.15 10.95 -5.37
C ILE A 148 -9.41 10.36 -5.98
N LEU A 149 -10.02 11.07 -6.95
CA LEU A 149 -11.17 10.60 -7.71
C LEU A 149 -10.73 9.66 -8.84
N ILE A 150 -11.09 8.40 -8.76
CA ILE A 150 -10.87 7.39 -9.79
C ILE A 150 -12.16 7.25 -10.59
N MET A 151 -12.05 7.44 -11.89
CA MET A 151 -13.16 7.28 -12.83
C MET A 151 -12.81 6.29 -13.92
N GLY A 152 -13.77 5.41 -14.21
CA GLY A 152 -13.68 4.44 -15.30
C GLY A 152 -14.63 4.83 -16.43
N THR A 153 -14.10 5.00 -17.63
CA THR A 153 -14.88 5.34 -18.83
C THR A 153 -15.03 4.14 -19.75
N ASP A 154 -16.19 4.05 -20.40
CA ASP A 154 -16.53 2.96 -21.32
C ASP A 154 -15.96 3.13 -22.75
N GLY A 155 -14.92 3.96 -22.92
CA GLY A 155 -14.34 4.28 -24.22
C GLY A 155 -14.00 3.04 -25.04
N ARG A 156 -14.89 2.69 -25.97
CA ARG A 156 -14.67 1.66 -26.99
C ARG A 156 -13.84 2.27 -28.12
N ILE A 157 -13.09 1.42 -28.82
CA ILE A 157 -12.33 1.83 -30.02
C ILE A 157 -13.29 2.58 -30.97
N GLY A 158 -13.00 3.85 -31.26
CA GLY A 158 -13.75 4.68 -32.21
C GLY A 158 -14.83 5.61 -31.64
N GLN A 159 -15.13 5.62 -30.35
CA GLN A 159 -16.12 6.54 -29.78
C GLN A 159 -15.55 7.94 -29.45
N ASN A 160 -16.34 8.98 -29.72
CA ASN A 160 -15.99 10.37 -29.38
C ASN A 160 -16.19 10.60 -27.87
N SER A 161 -15.31 11.40 -27.26
CA SER A 161 -15.32 11.71 -25.82
C SER A 161 -16.63 12.31 -25.30
N ALA A 162 -17.43 12.92 -26.19
CA ALA A 162 -18.72 13.53 -25.87
C ALA A 162 -19.86 12.54 -25.58
N GLU A 163 -19.71 11.26 -25.96
CA GLU A 163 -20.69 10.20 -25.69
C GLU A 163 -20.24 9.25 -24.56
N THR A 164 -19.06 9.50 -23.98
CA THR A 164 -18.43 8.60 -23.02
C THR A 164 -19.03 8.79 -21.63
N ARG A 165 -19.50 7.70 -21.01
CA ARG A 165 -20.07 7.73 -19.67
C ARG A 165 -19.09 7.15 -18.65
N THR A 166 -19.12 7.70 -17.43
CA THR A 166 -18.37 7.13 -16.31
C THR A 166 -19.22 6.09 -15.59
N ASP A 167 -18.88 4.82 -15.78
CA ASP A 167 -19.54 3.69 -15.13
C ASP A 167 -18.91 3.31 -13.78
N THR A 168 -17.73 3.87 -13.48
CA THR A 168 -17.05 3.73 -12.20
C THR A 168 -16.75 5.12 -11.65
N ILE A 169 -17.23 5.42 -10.44
CA ILE A 169 -16.93 6.64 -9.71
C ILE A 169 -16.50 6.24 -8.31
N MET A 170 -15.22 6.45 -7.99
CA MET A 170 -14.62 5.96 -6.77
C MET A 170 -13.69 7.02 -6.19
N VAL A 171 -13.69 7.20 -4.88
CA VAL A 171 -12.75 8.08 -4.19
C VAL A 171 -11.84 7.23 -3.32
N LEU A 172 -10.54 7.36 -3.61
CA LEU A 172 -9.47 6.74 -2.87
C LEU A 172 -8.86 7.79 -1.93
N ASN A 173 -8.87 7.53 -0.61
CA ASN A 173 -8.10 8.30 0.36
C ASN A 173 -6.84 7.53 0.74
N VAL A 174 -5.71 8.22 0.68
CA VAL A 174 -4.38 7.70 1.07
C VAL A 174 -3.66 8.68 1.98
N SER A 175 -2.63 8.20 2.68
CA SER A 175 -1.79 9.00 3.57
C SER A 175 -2.55 9.66 4.74
N GLY A 176 -3.68 9.07 5.15
CA GLY A 176 -4.42 9.48 6.34
C GLY A 176 -3.66 9.22 7.64
N SER A 177 -4.03 9.92 8.69
CA SER A 177 -3.43 9.86 10.02
C SER A 177 -3.52 8.46 10.67
N ASP A 178 -4.57 7.71 10.34
CA ASP A 178 -4.79 6.33 10.75
C ASP A 178 -3.98 5.30 9.95
N LYS A 179 -3.24 5.77 8.93
CA LYS A 179 -2.40 4.96 8.05
C LYS A 179 -3.16 3.79 7.43
N LYS A 180 -4.42 3.98 7.04
CA LYS A 180 -5.21 3.03 6.25
C LYS A 180 -5.52 3.61 4.88
N ILE A 181 -5.84 2.72 3.94
CA ILE A 181 -6.44 3.14 2.67
C ILE A 181 -7.95 3.10 2.83
N LYS A 182 -8.65 4.12 2.33
CA LYS A 182 -10.12 4.13 2.29
C LYS A 182 -10.61 4.24 0.88
N LEU A 183 -11.59 3.42 0.54
CA LEU A 183 -12.15 3.31 -0.79
C LEU A 183 -13.65 3.49 -0.74
N VAL A 184 -14.15 4.55 -1.36
CA VAL A 184 -15.59 4.81 -1.43
C VAL A 184 -16.02 4.76 -2.88
N SER A 185 -16.98 3.89 -3.20
CA SER A 185 -17.58 3.87 -4.54
C SER A 185 -18.95 4.47 -4.51
N PHE A 186 -19.22 5.33 -5.48
CA PHE A 186 -20.53 5.92 -5.71
C PHE A 186 -21.17 5.22 -6.89
N MET A 187 -22.35 4.65 -6.66
CA MET A 187 -23.14 4.07 -7.74
C MET A 187 -23.52 5.14 -8.74
N ARG A 188 -23.43 4.80 -10.03
CA ARG A 188 -23.61 5.74 -11.13
C ARG A 188 -25.02 6.34 -11.20
N ASP A 189 -26.02 5.57 -10.78
CA ASP A 189 -27.45 5.92 -10.83
C ASP A 189 -27.92 6.65 -9.56
N ASN A 190 -27.00 7.02 -8.65
CA ASN A 190 -27.32 7.82 -7.49
C ASN A 190 -27.85 9.19 -7.91
N LEU A 191 -29.01 9.57 -7.38
CA LEU A 191 -29.64 10.85 -7.65
C LEU A 191 -28.96 11.95 -6.84
N VAL A 192 -28.47 12.96 -7.56
CA VAL A 192 -27.64 14.04 -7.04
C VAL A 192 -28.10 15.38 -7.59
N TYR A 193 -27.75 16.43 -6.85
CA TYR A 193 -27.84 17.80 -7.32
C TYR A 193 -26.61 18.12 -8.18
N ILE A 194 -26.84 18.68 -9.36
CA ILE A 194 -25.81 19.18 -10.26
C ILE A 194 -26.03 20.68 -10.43
N ASP A 195 -25.05 21.49 -10.01
CA ASP A 195 -25.14 22.95 -10.14
C ASP A 195 -25.33 23.37 -11.60
N GLY A 196 -26.25 24.28 -11.86
CA GLY A 196 -26.63 24.71 -13.21
C GLY A 196 -27.61 23.79 -13.98
N TYR A 197 -27.82 22.54 -13.54
CA TYR A 197 -28.67 21.56 -14.25
C TYR A 197 -29.84 21.03 -13.42
N SER A 198 -29.67 20.94 -12.11
CA SER A 198 -30.72 20.52 -11.19
C SER A 198 -31.65 21.66 -10.79
N GLN A 199 -32.90 21.32 -10.53
CA GLN A 199 -33.89 22.31 -10.10
C GLN A 199 -33.63 22.79 -8.66
N ILE A 200 -34.01 24.04 -8.39
CA ILE A 200 -34.07 24.60 -7.04
C ILE A 200 -35.53 24.96 -6.77
N VAL A 201 -36.19 24.20 -5.91
CA VAL A 201 -37.60 24.40 -5.56
C VAL A 201 -37.69 24.91 -4.13
N ASN A 202 -38.31 26.08 -3.93
CA ASN A 202 -38.44 26.72 -2.62
C ASN A 202 -37.10 26.88 -1.87
N GLY A 203 -36.03 27.23 -2.60
CA GLY A 203 -34.67 27.38 -2.05
C GLY A 203 -33.97 26.07 -1.73
N LYS A 204 -34.55 24.90 -2.06
CA LYS A 204 -33.95 23.59 -1.83
C LYS A 204 -33.43 23.00 -3.14
N LYS A 205 -32.14 22.66 -3.14
CA LYS A 205 -31.46 21.88 -4.18
C LYS A 205 -32.16 20.53 -4.35
N GLN A 206 -32.64 20.22 -5.55
CA GLN A 206 -33.23 18.92 -5.87
C GLN A 206 -32.16 17.93 -6.31
N THR A 207 -32.32 16.67 -5.93
CA THR A 207 -31.47 15.56 -6.39
C THR A 207 -32.22 14.83 -7.51
N ASP A 208 -32.15 15.38 -8.71
CA ASP A 208 -33.00 15.03 -9.85
C ASP A 208 -32.21 14.53 -11.07
N ASN A 209 -30.89 14.43 -10.96
CA ASN A 209 -30.02 13.92 -12.02
C ASN A 209 -29.20 12.74 -11.49
N LYS A 210 -28.89 11.78 -12.36
CA LYS A 210 -27.99 10.67 -12.03
C LYS A 210 -26.54 11.16 -11.97
N LEU A 211 -25.75 10.56 -11.10
CA LEU A 211 -24.36 10.96 -10.87
C LEU A 211 -23.47 10.81 -12.12
N ASN A 212 -23.65 9.76 -12.93
CA ASN A 212 -22.86 9.59 -14.16
C ASN A 212 -23.07 10.69 -15.21
N VAL A 213 -24.25 11.32 -15.23
CA VAL A 213 -24.57 12.41 -16.14
C VAL A 213 -23.67 13.63 -15.88
N ALA A 214 -23.19 13.81 -14.65
CA ALA A 214 -22.28 14.91 -14.32
C ALA A 214 -21.01 14.92 -15.19
N TYR A 215 -20.44 13.74 -15.49
CA TYR A 215 -19.26 13.67 -16.34
C TYR A 215 -19.60 14.09 -17.79
N GLU A 216 -20.68 13.57 -18.35
CA GLU A 216 -21.15 13.87 -19.72
C GLU A 216 -21.40 15.37 -19.90
N LEU A 217 -22.10 15.99 -18.94
CA LEU A 217 -22.36 17.43 -18.93
C LEU A 217 -21.06 18.24 -18.84
N GLY A 218 -20.13 17.85 -17.98
CA GLY A 218 -18.84 18.52 -17.86
C GLY A 218 -17.99 18.42 -19.14
N GLU A 219 -18.05 17.30 -19.87
CA GLU A 219 -17.38 17.16 -21.17
C GLU A 219 -17.95 18.13 -22.21
N GLN A 220 -19.28 18.31 -22.22
CA GLN A 220 -19.98 19.27 -23.08
C GLN A 220 -19.60 20.73 -22.74
N GLU A 221 -19.23 21.02 -21.49
CA GLU A 221 -18.74 22.34 -21.03
C GLU A 221 -17.22 22.57 -21.22
N GLY A 222 -16.63 21.90 -22.22
CA GLY A 222 -15.23 22.08 -22.61
C GLY A 222 -14.28 21.17 -21.84
N GLN A 223 -14.55 19.86 -21.85
CA GLN A 223 -13.67 18.81 -21.29
C GLN A 223 -13.41 18.96 -19.78
N LYS A 224 -14.48 19.25 -19.03
CA LYS A 224 -14.48 19.40 -17.57
C LYS A 224 -15.26 18.28 -16.89
N GLY A 225 -15.37 17.09 -17.50
CA GLY A 225 -16.11 15.97 -16.93
C GLY A 225 -15.65 15.62 -15.53
N ALA A 226 -14.33 15.49 -15.32
CA ALA A 226 -13.74 15.20 -14.02
C ALA A 226 -14.04 16.29 -12.98
N GLU A 227 -13.93 17.56 -13.38
CA GLU A 227 -14.21 18.71 -12.51
C GLU A 227 -15.70 18.81 -12.13
N MET A 228 -16.60 18.47 -13.05
CA MET A 228 -18.04 18.44 -12.76
C MET A 228 -18.36 17.36 -11.72
N VAL A 229 -17.83 16.14 -11.90
CA VAL A 229 -17.98 15.06 -10.90
C VAL A 229 -17.41 15.48 -9.54
N ARG A 230 -16.25 16.16 -9.52
CA ARG A 230 -15.64 16.70 -8.29
C ARG A 230 -16.58 17.65 -7.56
N LYS A 231 -17.19 18.61 -8.28
CA LYS A 231 -18.14 19.57 -7.70
C LYS A 231 -19.40 18.87 -7.19
N VAL A 232 -19.95 17.92 -7.94
CA VAL A 232 -21.12 17.15 -7.52
C VAL A 232 -20.83 16.36 -6.24
N LEU A 233 -19.68 15.69 -6.14
CA LEU A 233 -19.29 14.99 -4.90
C LEU A 233 -19.10 15.95 -3.72
N LYS A 234 -18.59 17.17 -3.97
CA LYS A 234 -18.52 18.22 -2.95
C LYS A 234 -19.91 18.70 -2.51
N ASP A 235 -20.80 19.03 -3.44
CA ASP A 235 -22.12 19.57 -3.11
C ASP A 235 -23.04 18.56 -2.40
N ASN A 236 -22.94 17.29 -2.78
CA ASN A 236 -23.85 16.23 -2.32
C ASN A 236 -23.29 15.46 -1.11
N PHE A 237 -21.97 15.27 -1.04
CA PHE A 237 -21.32 14.44 0.00
C PHE A 237 -20.25 15.18 0.80
N ASP A 238 -20.01 16.46 0.52
CA ASP A 238 -19.02 17.32 1.16
C ASP A 238 -17.60 16.73 1.15
N LEU A 239 -17.23 16.11 0.03
CA LEU A 239 -15.88 15.60 -0.21
C LEU A 239 -15.02 16.63 -0.94
N ASP A 240 -13.94 17.05 -0.29
CA ASP A 240 -12.85 17.73 -0.99
C ASP A 240 -11.98 16.69 -1.69
N ILE A 241 -11.60 16.95 -2.94
CA ILE A 241 -10.89 16.00 -3.78
C ILE A 241 -9.76 16.77 -4.47
N LYS A 242 -8.53 16.27 -4.31
CA LYS A 242 -7.32 16.95 -4.76
C LYS A 242 -6.91 16.54 -6.17
N TYR A 243 -6.97 15.24 -6.43
CA TYR A 243 -6.55 14.68 -7.71
C TYR A 243 -7.63 13.82 -8.33
N TYR A 244 -7.50 13.56 -9.62
CA TYR A 244 -8.32 12.58 -10.32
C TYR A 244 -7.44 11.65 -11.17
N ALA A 245 -7.95 10.46 -11.47
CA ALA A 245 -7.39 9.51 -12.42
C ALA A 245 -8.53 8.93 -13.25
N LEU A 246 -8.55 9.25 -14.54
CA LEU A 246 -9.52 8.76 -15.51
C LEU A 246 -8.87 7.64 -16.32
N VAL A 247 -9.45 6.45 -16.24
CA VAL A 247 -8.90 5.21 -16.80
C VAL A 247 -9.92 4.59 -17.76
N ASP A 248 -9.53 4.37 -19.01
CA ASP A 248 -10.32 3.60 -19.96
C ASP A 248 -10.00 2.09 -19.88
N PHE A 249 -10.77 1.29 -20.62
CA PHE A 249 -10.64 -0.17 -20.62
C PHE A 249 -9.26 -0.65 -21.09
N GLN A 250 -8.72 -0.04 -22.14
CA GLN A 250 -7.43 -0.43 -22.69
C GLN A 250 -6.29 -0.07 -21.73
N ALA A 251 -6.33 1.12 -21.15
CA ALA A 251 -5.40 1.59 -20.14
C ALA A 251 -5.44 0.69 -18.91
N PHE A 252 -6.63 0.32 -18.44
CA PHE A 252 -6.79 -0.61 -17.32
C PHE A 252 -6.15 -1.97 -17.61
N ALA A 253 -6.53 -2.65 -18.70
CA ALA A 253 -5.99 -3.97 -18.99
C ALA A 253 -4.47 -3.94 -19.23
N THR A 254 -4.00 -2.95 -20.01
CA THR A 254 -2.57 -2.75 -20.23
C THR A 254 -1.83 -2.50 -18.92
N ALA A 255 -2.42 -1.73 -17.99
CA ALA A 255 -1.82 -1.48 -16.69
C ALA A 255 -1.66 -2.76 -15.87
N ILE A 256 -2.71 -3.57 -15.81
CA ILE A 256 -2.70 -4.83 -15.08
C ILE A 256 -1.67 -5.79 -15.68
N ASP A 257 -1.67 -5.98 -17.00
CA ASP A 257 -0.74 -6.92 -17.65
C ASP A 257 0.72 -6.47 -17.56
N THR A 258 0.96 -5.15 -17.52
CA THR A 258 2.32 -4.63 -17.39
C THR A 258 2.82 -4.66 -15.94
N LEU A 259 1.94 -4.38 -14.96
CA LEU A 259 2.30 -4.39 -13.52
C LEU A 259 2.32 -5.80 -12.93
N PHE A 260 1.45 -6.67 -13.43
CA PHE A 260 1.25 -8.05 -12.99
C PHE A 260 1.22 -8.99 -14.21
N PRO A 261 2.39 -9.30 -14.81
CA PRO A 261 2.45 -10.19 -15.98
C PRO A 261 1.85 -11.58 -15.75
N ASP A 262 1.86 -12.05 -14.50
CA ASP A 262 1.25 -13.33 -14.08
C ASP A 262 -0.24 -13.20 -13.71
N GLY A 263 -0.82 -12.02 -13.90
CA GLY A 263 -2.17 -11.64 -13.47
C GLY A 263 -2.28 -11.28 -11.99
N VAL A 264 -3.45 -10.77 -11.62
CA VAL A 264 -3.83 -10.42 -10.26
C VAL A 264 -4.59 -11.57 -9.63
N THR A 265 -4.18 -12.00 -8.44
CA THR A 265 -4.95 -12.97 -7.63
C THR A 265 -6.24 -12.33 -7.14
N ILE A 266 -7.38 -12.90 -7.50
CA ILE A 266 -8.68 -12.45 -7.01
C ILE A 266 -9.53 -13.63 -6.56
N ASP A 267 -10.20 -13.47 -5.42
CA ASP A 267 -11.20 -14.40 -4.91
C ASP A 267 -12.56 -14.06 -5.52
N ALA A 268 -12.81 -14.49 -6.75
CA ALA A 268 -13.98 -14.07 -7.51
C ALA A 268 -15.28 -14.48 -6.80
N LYS A 269 -16.16 -13.49 -6.63
CA LYS A 269 -17.48 -13.63 -6.02
C LYS A 269 -18.56 -13.19 -7.00
N PHE A 270 -19.62 -13.98 -7.06
CA PHE A 270 -20.86 -13.66 -7.75
C PHE A 270 -22.02 -13.78 -6.76
N SER A 271 -23.13 -13.11 -7.06
CA SER A 271 -24.35 -13.26 -6.26
C SER A 271 -25.13 -14.50 -6.70
N THR A 272 -26.45 -14.45 -6.62
CA THR A 272 -27.36 -15.43 -7.17
C THR A 272 -27.80 -15.05 -8.59
N LEU A 273 -28.27 -16.02 -9.35
CA LEU A 273 -29.02 -15.81 -10.59
C LEU A 273 -30.33 -16.57 -10.47
N ASN A 274 -31.46 -15.87 -10.54
CA ASN A 274 -32.79 -16.43 -10.27
C ASN A 274 -32.87 -17.11 -8.88
N GLY A 275 -32.21 -16.52 -7.89
CA GLY A 275 -32.18 -17.02 -6.51
C GLY A 275 -31.29 -18.25 -6.28
N GLN A 276 -30.55 -18.72 -7.29
CA GLN A 276 -29.56 -19.81 -7.14
C GLN A 276 -28.13 -19.25 -7.13
N PRO A 277 -27.24 -19.70 -6.24
CA PRO A 277 -25.85 -19.22 -6.21
C PRO A 277 -25.14 -19.47 -7.54
N LEU A 278 -24.58 -18.41 -8.13
CA LEU A 278 -23.82 -18.51 -9.36
C LEU A 278 -22.42 -19.06 -9.04
N THR A 279 -22.05 -20.21 -9.60
CA THR A 279 -20.73 -20.84 -9.39
C THR A 279 -19.71 -20.47 -10.45
N GLU A 280 -20.18 -20.06 -11.63
CA GLU A 280 -19.37 -19.52 -12.72
C GLU A 280 -20.19 -18.55 -13.58
N ALA A 281 -19.54 -17.56 -14.15
CA ALA A 281 -20.15 -16.58 -15.03
C ALA A 281 -19.43 -16.57 -16.38
N THR A 282 -20.19 -16.63 -17.46
CA THR A 282 -19.67 -16.36 -18.80
C THR A 282 -19.74 -14.86 -19.05
N VAL A 283 -18.59 -14.22 -19.23
CA VAL A 283 -18.48 -12.78 -19.50
C VAL A 283 -17.96 -12.55 -20.91
N GLY A 284 -18.41 -11.48 -21.56
CA GLY A 284 -17.84 -11.05 -22.83
C GLY A 284 -16.38 -10.62 -22.67
N ASP A 285 -15.59 -10.82 -23.71
CA ASP A 285 -14.25 -10.26 -23.83
C ASP A 285 -14.31 -8.99 -24.68
N ASP A 286 -14.68 -7.90 -24.01
CA ASP A 286 -14.96 -6.62 -24.64
C ASP A 286 -13.75 -5.97 -25.30
N LEU A 287 -12.52 -6.33 -24.90
CA LEU A 287 -11.29 -5.80 -25.50
C LEU A 287 -10.96 -6.47 -26.84
N HIS A 288 -11.39 -7.73 -27.00
CA HIS A 288 -11.17 -8.50 -28.23
C HIS A 288 -12.45 -8.66 -29.05
N ALA A 289 -13.52 -7.96 -28.67
CA ALA A 289 -14.74 -7.89 -29.46
C ALA A 289 -14.50 -7.13 -30.76
N THR A 290 -14.91 -7.72 -31.87
CA THR A 290 -14.93 -7.12 -33.20
C THR A 290 -16.37 -6.88 -33.65
N GLU A 291 -16.57 -6.23 -34.79
CA GLU A 291 -17.92 -6.03 -35.35
C GLU A 291 -18.66 -7.35 -35.61
N THR A 292 -17.93 -8.45 -35.81
CA THR A 292 -18.49 -9.76 -36.19
C THR A 292 -18.42 -10.81 -35.09
N GLU A 293 -17.54 -10.64 -34.10
CA GLU A 293 -17.29 -11.64 -33.06
C GLU A 293 -17.19 -11.00 -31.69
N SER A 294 -17.90 -11.56 -30.71
CA SER A 294 -17.76 -11.21 -29.29
C SER A 294 -17.26 -12.43 -28.53
N PRO A 295 -15.93 -12.58 -28.36
CA PRO A 295 -15.39 -13.70 -27.60
C PRO A 295 -15.95 -13.68 -26.17
N THR A 296 -16.02 -14.85 -25.55
CA THR A 296 -16.46 -14.98 -24.16
C THR A 296 -15.41 -15.73 -23.35
N GLN A 297 -15.41 -15.50 -22.05
CA GLN A 297 -14.55 -16.18 -21.09
C GLN A 297 -15.38 -16.58 -19.88
N THR A 298 -15.04 -17.70 -19.26
CA THR A 298 -15.72 -18.21 -18.07
C THR A 298 -14.89 -17.90 -16.84
N ILE A 299 -15.51 -17.25 -15.86
CA ILE A 299 -14.92 -16.93 -14.56
C ILE A 299 -15.62 -17.76 -13.50
N LYS A 300 -14.85 -18.57 -12.76
CA LYS A 300 -15.38 -19.40 -11.66
C LYS A 300 -15.37 -18.66 -10.34
N VAL A 301 -16.24 -19.01 -9.39
CA VAL A 301 -16.14 -18.53 -8.01
C VAL A 301 -14.85 -19.05 -7.36
N GLY A 302 -14.21 -18.21 -6.55
CA GLY A 302 -13.03 -18.56 -5.77
C GLY A 302 -11.74 -17.92 -6.27
N LYS A 303 -10.63 -18.28 -5.62
CA LYS A 303 -9.30 -17.73 -5.91
C LYS A 303 -8.79 -18.19 -7.27
N GLN A 304 -8.47 -17.23 -8.13
CA GLN A 304 -7.81 -17.47 -9.42
C GLN A 304 -6.93 -16.28 -9.83
N GLN A 305 -6.03 -16.50 -10.78
CA GLN A 305 -5.26 -15.44 -11.43
C GLN A 305 -6.06 -14.87 -12.60
N MET A 306 -6.18 -13.55 -12.66
CA MET A 306 -6.82 -12.86 -13.79
C MET A 306 -5.85 -11.88 -14.43
N ASN A 307 -5.69 -11.97 -15.74
CA ASN A 307 -4.99 -10.96 -16.54
C ASN A 307 -5.87 -9.70 -16.68
N GLY A 308 -5.36 -8.67 -17.34
CA GLY A 308 -6.03 -7.38 -17.52
C GLY A 308 -7.42 -7.49 -18.16
N SER A 309 -7.56 -8.29 -19.22
CA SER A 309 -8.88 -8.48 -19.86
C SER A 309 -9.86 -9.24 -18.96
N THR A 310 -9.45 -10.37 -18.37
CA THR A 310 -10.31 -11.14 -17.46
C THR A 310 -10.74 -10.31 -16.25
N LEU A 311 -9.83 -9.53 -15.67
CA LEU A 311 -10.11 -8.69 -14.51
C LEU A 311 -11.04 -7.51 -14.87
N LEU A 312 -10.88 -6.92 -16.07
CA LEU A 312 -11.78 -5.89 -16.57
C LEU A 312 -13.20 -6.41 -16.69
N ASN A 313 -13.36 -7.57 -17.33
CA ASN A 313 -14.68 -8.14 -17.59
C ASN A 313 -15.33 -8.65 -16.30
N TYR A 314 -14.53 -9.14 -15.35
CA TYR A 314 -15.00 -9.40 -13.97
C TYR A 314 -15.57 -8.14 -13.30
N ALA A 315 -14.86 -7.00 -13.40
CA ALA A 315 -15.30 -5.72 -12.85
C ALA A 315 -16.57 -5.16 -13.54
N ARG A 316 -16.85 -5.58 -14.78
CA ARG A 316 -17.97 -5.10 -15.59
C ARG A 316 -19.23 -5.96 -15.52
N PHE A 317 -19.10 -7.20 -15.06
CA PHE A 317 -20.21 -8.14 -14.96
C PHE A 317 -21.41 -7.52 -14.23
N ARG A 318 -22.63 -7.80 -14.68
CA ARG A 318 -23.87 -7.30 -14.07
C ARG A 318 -25.03 -8.27 -14.16
N ASP A 319 -24.81 -9.45 -14.75
CA ASP A 319 -25.87 -10.41 -15.07
C ASP A 319 -26.08 -11.38 -13.88
N ASP A 320 -26.16 -10.82 -12.68
CA ASP A 320 -26.58 -11.50 -11.45
C ASP A 320 -27.68 -10.69 -10.75
N ASP A 321 -28.31 -11.28 -9.74
CA ASP A 321 -29.43 -10.69 -9.01
C ASP A 321 -29.02 -9.40 -8.25
N GLU A 322 -27.73 -9.14 -8.04
CA GLU A 322 -27.21 -7.89 -7.45
C GLU A 322 -26.97 -6.78 -8.49
N GLY A 323 -26.97 -7.08 -9.79
CA GLY A 323 -26.90 -6.10 -10.87
C GLY A 323 -25.75 -5.08 -10.73
N ASP A 324 -26.11 -3.80 -10.78
CA ASP A 324 -25.18 -2.66 -10.70
C ASP A 324 -24.49 -2.55 -9.33
N TYR A 325 -25.19 -2.94 -8.26
CA TYR A 325 -24.62 -2.98 -6.91
C TYR A 325 -23.52 -4.04 -6.82
N GLY A 326 -23.79 -5.24 -7.37
CA GLY A 326 -22.80 -6.32 -7.50
C GLY A 326 -21.59 -5.89 -8.32
N ARG A 327 -21.81 -5.17 -9.43
CA ARG A 327 -20.74 -4.56 -10.24
C ARG A 327 -19.87 -3.61 -9.41
N THR A 328 -20.48 -2.72 -8.66
CA THR A 328 -19.77 -1.75 -7.82
C THR A 328 -18.91 -2.46 -6.76
N LYS A 329 -19.43 -3.52 -6.13
CA LYS A 329 -18.67 -4.37 -5.21
C LYS A 329 -17.47 -5.05 -5.88
N ARG A 330 -17.65 -5.60 -7.08
CA ARG A 330 -16.57 -6.25 -7.84
C ARG A 330 -15.50 -5.24 -8.25
N GLN A 331 -15.87 -4.03 -8.66
CA GLN A 331 -14.91 -2.94 -8.91
C GLN A 331 -14.07 -2.59 -7.67
N GLN A 332 -14.71 -2.47 -6.49
CA GLN A 332 -13.99 -2.27 -5.23
C GLN A 332 -13.06 -3.44 -4.89
N GLN A 333 -13.53 -4.66 -5.12
CA GLN A 333 -12.74 -5.87 -4.89
C GLN A 333 -11.50 -5.91 -5.79
N VAL A 334 -11.66 -5.59 -7.08
CA VAL A 334 -10.57 -5.49 -8.04
C VAL A 334 -9.54 -4.45 -7.59
N MET A 335 -9.98 -3.22 -7.29
CA MET A 335 -9.08 -2.17 -6.81
C MET A 335 -8.35 -2.58 -5.53
N SER A 336 -9.04 -3.27 -4.62
CA SER A 336 -8.46 -3.77 -3.39
C SER A 336 -7.41 -4.86 -3.62
N ALA A 337 -7.70 -5.82 -4.51
CA ALA A 337 -6.78 -6.89 -4.84
C ALA A 337 -5.50 -6.33 -5.47
N VAL A 338 -5.64 -5.33 -6.34
CA VAL A 338 -4.51 -4.60 -6.93
C VAL A 338 -3.70 -3.90 -5.84
N LEU A 339 -4.33 -3.11 -4.96
CA LEU A 339 -3.64 -2.42 -3.86
C LEU A 339 -2.96 -3.38 -2.88
N GLU A 340 -3.57 -4.54 -2.61
CA GLU A 340 -3.00 -5.57 -1.75
C GLU A 340 -1.78 -6.26 -2.38
N GLN A 341 -1.74 -6.43 -3.70
CA GLN A 341 -0.59 -7.01 -4.40
C GLN A 341 0.53 -6.01 -4.66
N ILE A 342 0.25 -4.71 -4.62
CA ILE A 342 1.27 -3.64 -4.62
C ILE A 342 2.07 -3.60 -3.30
N LYS A 343 1.67 -4.34 -2.26
CA LYS A 343 2.42 -4.44 -0.99
C LYS A 343 3.85 -4.95 -1.15
N ASP A 344 4.14 -5.68 -2.23
CA ASP A 344 5.50 -6.12 -2.54
C ASP A 344 6.30 -4.96 -3.16
N PRO A 345 7.23 -4.33 -2.41
CA PRO A 345 7.96 -3.18 -2.91
C PRO A 345 8.79 -3.53 -4.14
N THR A 346 9.22 -4.80 -4.30
CA THR A 346 10.04 -5.25 -5.43
C THR A 346 9.34 -5.06 -6.77
N LYS A 347 8.01 -5.15 -6.81
CA LYS A 347 7.18 -4.94 -8.00
C LYS A 347 7.17 -3.47 -8.44
N LEU A 348 7.30 -2.52 -7.51
CA LEU A 348 7.42 -1.09 -7.84
C LEU A 348 8.79 -0.76 -8.45
N PHE A 349 9.86 -1.47 -8.02
CA PHE A 349 11.20 -1.29 -8.59
C PHE A 349 11.30 -1.87 -10.01
N THR A 350 10.86 -3.12 -10.21
CA THR A 350 10.92 -3.78 -11.53
C THR A 350 9.84 -3.28 -12.49
N GLY A 351 8.73 -2.75 -11.95
CA GLY A 351 7.62 -2.18 -12.70
C GLY A 351 7.69 -0.66 -12.90
N SER A 352 8.84 -0.01 -12.72
CA SER A 352 8.95 1.45 -12.88
C SER A 352 8.61 1.93 -14.30
N GLU A 353 9.07 1.22 -15.34
CA GLU A 353 8.65 1.47 -16.73
C GLU A 353 7.14 1.23 -16.92
N ALA A 354 6.61 0.17 -16.31
CA ALA A 354 5.19 -0.13 -16.33
C ALA A 354 4.35 1.01 -15.73
N LEU A 355 4.72 1.48 -14.54
CA LEU A 355 4.09 2.61 -13.86
C LEU A 355 4.14 3.87 -14.72
N GLY A 356 5.28 4.13 -15.38
CA GLY A 356 5.41 5.24 -16.33
C GLY A 356 4.43 5.14 -17.50
N LYS A 357 4.32 3.95 -18.08
CA LYS A 357 3.39 3.67 -19.19
C LYS A 357 1.94 3.86 -18.77
N VAL A 358 1.54 3.27 -17.64
CA VAL A 358 0.19 3.40 -17.08
C VAL A 358 -0.14 4.86 -16.81
N PHE A 359 0.79 5.58 -16.20
CA PHE A 359 0.62 6.99 -15.91
C PHE A 359 0.43 7.81 -17.21
N GLY A 360 1.19 7.52 -18.27
CA GLY A 360 1.05 8.19 -19.57
C GLY A 360 -0.24 7.85 -20.34
N MET A 361 -0.85 6.70 -20.06
CA MET A 361 -2.15 6.30 -20.61
C MET A 361 -3.35 6.77 -19.77
N THR A 362 -3.11 7.26 -18.56
CA THR A 362 -4.16 7.72 -17.63
C THR A 362 -4.31 9.23 -17.72
N SER A 363 -5.54 9.74 -17.88
CA SER A 363 -5.75 11.19 -17.76
C SER A 363 -5.79 11.54 -16.27
N THR A 364 -4.80 12.30 -15.81
CA THR A 364 -4.66 12.63 -14.38
C THR A 364 -3.94 13.96 -14.18
N ASN A 365 -4.32 14.69 -13.13
CA ASN A 365 -3.58 15.86 -12.61
C ASN A 365 -2.63 15.52 -11.45
N LEU A 366 -2.46 14.23 -11.13
CA LEU A 366 -1.57 13.77 -10.07
C LEU A 366 -0.12 14.06 -10.46
N PRO A 367 0.69 14.78 -9.67
CA PRO A 367 2.08 15.02 -10.06
C PRO A 367 2.90 13.73 -9.93
N TYR A 368 3.83 13.47 -10.84
CA TYR A 368 4.72 12.29 -10.77
C TYR A 368 5.42 12.13 -9.41
N THR A 369 5.74 13.26 -8.78
CA THR A 369 6.36 13.32 -7.46
C THR A 369 5.47 12.73 -6.37
N PHE A 370 4.15 12.74 -6.54
CA PHE A 370 3.21 12.14 -5.59
C PHE A 370 3.45 10.65 -5.39
N LEU A 371 3.75 9.90 -6.47
CA LEU A 371 4.07 8.47 -6.38
C LEU A 371 5.33 8.24 -5.54
N LEU A 372 6.32 9.14 -5.63
CA LEU A 372 7.56 9.06 -4.87
C LEU A 372 7.38 9.47 -3.41
N THR A 373 6.62 10.55 -3.16
CA THR A 373 6.45 11.10 -1.80
C THR A 373 5.43 10.33 -0.98
N ASN A 374 4.37 9.82 -1.60
CA ASN A 374 3.28 9.10 -0.94
C ASN A 374 3.33 7.59 -1.17
N GLY A 375 4.19 7.09 -2.07
CA GLY A 375 4.27 5.65 -2.37
C GLY A 375 4.50 4.79 -1.14
N LEU A 376 5.42 5.19 -0.24
CA LEU A 376 5.64 4.49 1.02
C LEU A 376 4.42 4.51 1.94
N SER A 377 3.74 5.66 2.04
CA SER A 377 2.50 5.80 2.83
C SER A 377 1.35 4.97 2.26
N VAL A 378 1.28 4.80 0.94
CA VAL A 378 0.31 3.91 0.28
C VAL A 378 0.63 2.45 0.59
N ILE A 379 1.89 2.04 0.54
CA ILE A 379 2.30 0.67 0.90
C ILE A 379 1.98 0.39 2.37
N GLU A 380 2.34 1.30 3.28
CA GLU A 380 2.01 1.19 4.71
C GLU A 380 0.50 1.13 4.92
N GLY A 381 -0.25 1.99 4.22
CA GLY A 381 -1.70 2.01 4.20
C GLY A 381 -2.32 0.67 3.81
N ALA A 382 -1.88 0.12 2.68
CA ALA A 382 -2.35 -1.18 2.19
C ALA A 382 -2.06 -2.27 3.23
N GLN A 383 -0.89 -2.26 3.87
CA GLN A 383 -0.49 -3.24 4.88
C GLN A 383 -1.39 -3.19 6.12
N ASN A 384 -1.77 -1.99 6.57
CA ASN A 384 -2.60 -1.79 7.76
C ASN A 384 -4.10 -2.07 7.52
N GLY A 385 -4.55 -2.03 6.26
CA GLY A 385 -5.91 -2.43 5.88
C GLY A 385 -6.59 -1.44 4.93
N ILE A 386 -7.58 -1.95 4.20
CA ILE A 386 -8.39 -1.19 3.27
C ILE A 386 -9.83 -1.13 3.79
N GLU A 387 -10.29 0.06 4.15
CA GLU A 387 -11.68 0.34 4.51
C GLU A 387 -12.49 0.64 3.25
N ARG A 388 -13.72 0.13 3.18
CA ARG A 388 -14.55 0.19 1.98
C ARG A 388 -15.95 0.66 2.32
N LEU A 389 -16.53 1.50 1.45
CA LEU A 389 -17.91 1.93 1.54
C LEU A 389 -18.52 2.02 0.13
N THR A 390 -19.72 1.49 -0.05
CA THR A 390 -20.52 1.71 -1.26
C THR A 390 -21.61 2.72 -0.95
N VAL A 391 -21.84 3.66 -1.86
CA VAL A 391 -22.86 4.69 -1.74
C VAL A 391 -23.85 4.56 -2.91
N PRO A 392 -25.10 4.12 -2.66
CA PRO A 392 -25.62 3.61 -1.39
C PRO A 392 -25.11 2.20 -1.04
N GLU A 393 -25.23 1.83 0.24
CA GLU A 393 -25.14 0.45 0.71
C GLU A 393 -26.36 -0.37 0.27
N LEU A 394 -26.23 -1.70 0.27
CA LEU A 394 -27.32 -2.60 -0.11
C LEU A 394 -28.59 -2.34 0.73
N GLY A 395 -29.69 -1.99 0.05
CA GLY A 395 -30.98 -1.70 0.70
C GLY A 395 -31.10 -0.31 1.30
N ASP A 396 -30.12 0.57 1.11
CA ASP A 396 -30.12 1.94 1.65
C ASP A 396 -30.41 3.00 0.58
N TRP A 397 -31.44 2.76 -0.22
CA TRP A 397 -31.98 3.71 -1.19
C TRP A 397 -33.48 3.54 -1.35
N VAL A 398 -34.10 4.54 -1.97
CA VAL A 398 -35.47 4.48 -2.49
C VAL A 398 -35.41 4.64 -4.00
N ASP A 399 -36.10 3.77 -4.74
CA ASP A 399 -36.25 3.92 -6.18
C ASP A 399 -37.02 5.22 -6.48
N ALA A 400 -36.44 6.05 -7.33
CA ALA A 400 -37.00 7.32 -7.77
C ALA A 400 -36.69 7.53 -9.26
N TYR A 401 -37.13 8.65 -9.81
CA TYR A 401 -36.91 8.99 -11.20
C TYR A 401 -36.06 10.26 -11.32
N ASP A 402 -35.15 10.26 -12.29
CA ASP A 402 -34.48 11.47 -12.71
C ASP A 402 -35.42 12.40 -13.49
N VAL A 403 -34.95 13.60 -13.80
CA VAL A 403 -35.70 14.63 -14.53
C VAL A 403 -36.13 14.19 -15.94
N TYR A 404 -35.51 13.15 -16.50
CA TYR A 404 -35.81 12.57 -17.80
C TYR A 404 -36.71 11.33 -17.73
N GLY A 405 -37.16 10.95 -16.53
CA GLY A 405 -38.02 9.77 -16.30
C GLY A 405 -37.26 8.43 -16.22
N GLY A 406 -35.93 8.45 -16.14
CA GLY A 406 -35.11 7.27 -15.90
C GLY A 406 -35.07 6.87 -14.43
N GLN A 407 -35.13 5.58 -14.12
CA GLN A 407 -35.03 5.09 -12.74
C GLN A 407 -33.63 5.40 -12.16
N GLY A 408 -33.59 5.96 -10.95
CA GLY A 408 -32.38 6.28 -10.18
C GLY A 408 -32.53 5.96 -8.70
N LEU A 409 -31.43 6.10 -7.97
CA LEU A 409 -31.31 5.73 -6.55
C LEU A 409 -31.32 6.98 -5.68
N LEU A 410 -32.41 7.22 -4.94
CA LEU A 410 -32.47 8.31 -3.97
C LEU A 410 -31.90 7.87 -2.63
N VAL A 411 -30.96 8.64 -2.07
CA VAL A 411 -30.22 8.30 -0.85
C VAL A 411 -30.28 9.41 0.19
N ASP A 412 -30.17 9.04 1.48
CA ASP A 412 -29.96 10.02 2.55
C ASP A 412 -28.52 10.55 2.50
N GLN A 413 -28.33 11.68 1.82
CA GLN A 413 -27.01 12.31 1.68
C GLN A 413 -26.38 12.69 3.02
N ASN A 414 -27.17 13.07 4.04
CA ASN A 414 -26.64 13.46 5.34
C ASN A 414 -26.07 12.26 6.11
N LYS A 415 -26.71 11.10 5.98
CA LYS A 415 -26.18 9.83 6.48
C LYS A 415 -24.81 9.54 5.89
N TYR A 416 -24.66 9.63 4.56
CA TYR A 416 -23.38 9.37 3.90
C TYR A 416 -22.33 10.43 4.17
N ARG A 417 -22.69 11.72 4.25
CA ARG A 417 -21.79 12.78 4.75
C ARG A 417 -21.23 12.45 6.12
N THR A 418 -22.07 11.94 7.03
CA THR A 418 -21.66 11.56 8.39
C THR A 418 -20.70 10.38 8.36
N LYS A 419 -21.00 9.33 7.58
CA LYS A 419 -20.10 8.17 7.39
C LYS A 419 -18.74 8.57 6.82
N LEU A 420 -18.73 9.43 5.80
CA LEU A 420 -17.49 9.91 5.19
C LEU A 420 -16.65 10.74 6.15
N ALA A 421 -17.29 11.53 7.03
CA ALA A 421 -16.59 12.25 8.09
C ALA A 421 -16.01 11.29 9.16
N GLN A 422 -16.76 10.24 9.54
CA GLN A 422 -16.27 9.20 10.46
C GLN A 422 -15.09 8.43 9.88
N MET A 423 -15.07 8.22 8.57
CA MET A 423 -13.94 7.68 7.83
C MET A 423 -12.81 8.71 7.66
N GLY A 424 -12.94 9.97 8.09
CA GLY A 424 -11.89 10.99 7.94
C GLY A 424 -11.62 11.40 6.48
N MET A 425 -12.61 11.28 5.59
CA MET A 425 -12.47 11.66 4.18
C MET A 425 -12.96 13.09 3.88
N ARG A 426 -13.42 13.83 4.91
CA ARG A 426 -13.96 15.19 4.82
C ARG A 426 -13.11 16.20 5.58
#